data_AF-A0A537LGU8-F1
#
_entry.id   AF-A0A537LGU8-F1
#
_cell.length_a   1.000
_cell.length_b   1.000
_cell.length_c   1.000
_cell.angle_alpha   90.00
_cell.angle_beta   90.00
_cell.angle_gamma   90.00
#
_symmetry.space_group_name_H-M   'P 1'
#
loop_
_entity.id
_entity.type
_entity.pdbx_description
1 polymer ?
#
loop_
_entity_poly.entity_id
_entity_poly.type
_entity_poly.pdbx_seq_one_letter_code
_entity_poly.pdbx_strand_id
1 'polypeptide(L)'
;MSAHPVVKMGASGAPLSLYHLLDPEVLANPYPLFQRLRTEDPVHWDPFLHAWVVTRYQDVVTVLHRYSAERTPTPEQLTQMGLGSMNPIAQVMVKQMLFLDPPAHTRLRSLASYAFTPQRVEVLRGHIREITNRLLDDVLSQGRMDVIADLAEPLPCIVTAEMLGVPVEDHQQLKAWSQDFAEMLGNFQHNPDREPRILKSVQEMTAYFRAAMRDQRL
;
A
#
# COMPACT_ATOMS: atom_id res chain seq x y z
N MET A 1 9.56 28.75 -17.11
CA MET A 1 8.95 29.45 -15.97
C MET A 1 7.69 28.69 -15.60
N SER A 2 7.80 27.72 -14.69
CA SER A 2 6.62 26.95 -14.26
C SER A 2 5.91 27.75 -13.18
N ALA A 3 4.69 28.22 -13.45
CA ALA A 3 3.87 28.86 -12.43
C ALA A 3 3.53 27.81 -11.38
N HIS A 4 4.14 27.90 -10.20
CA HIS A 4 3.71 27.09 -9.06
C HIS A 4 2.25 27.47 -8.73
N PRO A 5 1.33 26.51 -8.63
CA PRO A 5 -0.07 26.81 -8.33
C PRO A 5 -0.17 27.55 -7.00
N VAL A 6 -0.85 28.69 -7.01
CA VAL A 6 -1.10 29.50 -5.80
C VAL A 6 -1.95 28.68 -4.84
N VAL A 7 -1.52 28.57 -3.58
CA VAL A 7 -2.26 27.89 -2.50
C VAL A 7 -3.60 28.60 -2.31
N LYS A 8 -4.70 27.93 -2.67
CA LYS A 8 -6.04 28.46 -2.42
C LYS A 8 -6.42 28.24 -0.95
N MET A 9 -6.72 29.34 -0.27
CA MET A 9 -7.40 29.29 1.02
C MET A 9 -8.84 28.85 0.80
N GLY A 10 -9.31 27.86 1.58
CA GLY A 10 -10.71 27.48 1.52
C GLY A 10 -11.63 28.44 2.30
N ALA A 11 -12.94 28.25 2.17
CA ALA A 11 -13.98 29.18 2.66
C ALA A 11 -13.95 29.42 4.19
N SER A 12 -13.35 28.51 4.97
CA SER A 12 -13.18 28.65 6.43
C SER A 12 -11.84 29.28 6.85
N GLY A 13 -10.99 29.70 5.90
CA GLY A 13 -9.67 30.28 6.17
C GLY A 13 -8.57 29.27 6.49
N ALA A 14 -8.88 27.97 6.64
CA ALA A 14 -7.87 26.93 6.79
C ALA A 14 -7.41 26.41 5.40
N PRO A 15 -6.08 26.19 5.18
CA PRO A 15 -5.57 25.72 3.90
C PRO A 15 -6.11 24.32 3.61
N LEU A 16 -6.52 24.09 2.36
CA LEU A 16 -6.88 22.75 1.89
C LEU A 16 -5.58 21.97 1.73
N SER A 17 -5.28 21.04 2.63
CA SER A 17 -4.10 20.18 2.51
C SER A 17 -4.30 18.89 3.27
N LEU A 18 -3.79 17.79 2.73
CA LEU A 18 -3.74 16.49 3.37
C LEU A 18 -2.69 16.45 4.51
N TYR A 19 -1.87 17.49 4.67
CA TYR A 19 -1.06 17.69 5.88
C TYR A 19 -1.88 17.55 7.16
N HIS A 20 -3.13 18.02 7.15
CA HIS A 20 -4.02 17.94 8.31
C HIS A 20 -4.31 16.50 8.74
N LEU A 21 -4.10 15.49 7.88
CA LEU A 21 -4.23 14.08 8.27
C LEU A 21 -3.16 13.61 9.28
N LEU A 22 -2.14 14.44 9.56
CA LEU A 22 -1.19 14.21 10.65
C LEU A 22 -1.77 14.58 12.02
N ASP A 23 -2.84 15.37 12.07
CA ASP A 23 -3.59 15.64 13.28
C ASP A 23 -4.48 14.43 13.63
N PRO A 24 -4.35 13.83 14.82
CA PRO A 24 -5.17 12.68 15.24
C PRO A 24 -6.68 12.93 15.16
N GLU A 25 -7.15 14.15 15.42
CA GLU A 25 -8.59 14.47 15.38
C GLU A 25 -9.11 14.47 13.94
N VAL A 26 -8.33 15.02 13.02
CA VAL A 26 -8.68 15.03 11.59
C VAL A 26 -8.53 13.63 11.00
N LEU A 27 -7.51 12.86 11.40
CA LEU A 27 -7.33 11.48 10.98
C LEU A 27 -8.50 10.58 11.42
N ALA A 28 -9.03 10.80 12.64
CA ALA A 28 -10.20 10.09 13.15
C ALA A 28 -11.49 10.43 12.38
N ASN A 29 -11.58 11.63 11.81
CA ASN A 29 -12.72 12.06 11.01
C ASN A 29 -12.30 12.93 9.82
N PRO A 30 -11.77 12.34 8.73
CA PRO A 30 -11.21 13.11 7.61
C PRO A 30 -12.27 13.57 6.61
N TYR A 31 -13.53 13.12 6.79
CA TYR A 31 -14.62 13.38 5.86
C TYR A 31 -14.94 14.87 5.65
N PRO A 32 -14.91 15.75 6.67
CA PRO A 32 -15.09 17.19 6.48
C PRO A 32 -14.00 17.82 5.60
N LEU A 33 -12.74 17.42 5.77
CA LEU A 33 -11.63 17.88 4.90
C LEU A 33 -11.87 17.45 3.45
N PHE A 34 -12.19 16.17 3.23
CA PHE A 34 -12.47 15.67 1.89
C PHE A 34 -13.73 16.29 1.27
N GLN A 35 -14.75 16.63 2.07
CA GLN A 35 -15.92 17.35 1.60
C GLN A 35 -15.54 18.73 1.05
N ARG A 36 -14.72 19.48 1.80
CA ARG A 36 -14.24 20.79 1.36
C ARG A 36 -13.40 20.69 0.09
N LEU A 37 -12.46 19.75 0.02
CA LEU A 37 -11.70 19.49 -1.20
C LEU A 37 -12.64 19.23 -2.39
N ARG A 38 -13.66 18.37 -2.25
CA ARG A 38 -14.62 18.08 -3.32
C ARG A 38 -15.45 19.28 -3.77
N THR A 39 -15.84 20.16 -2.85
CA THR A 39 -16.77 21.27 -3.13
C THR A 39 -16.05 22.53 -3.57
N GLU A 40 -14.92 22.85 -2.95
CA GLU A 40 -14.21 24.12 -3.12
C GLU A 40 -13.13 24.06 -4.21
N ASP A 41 -12.32 22.98 -4.24
CA ASP A 41 -11.18 22.84 -5.18
C ASP A 41 -10.91 21.34 -5.46
N PRO A 42 -11.71 20.67 -6.31
CA PRO A 42 -11.74 19.21 -6.43
C PRO A 42 -10.50 18.58 -7.09
N VAL A 43 -9.71 19.40 -7.79
CA VAL A 43 -8.39 19.09 -8.35
C VAL A 43 -7.44 20.11 -7.75
N HIS A 44 -6.91 19.78 -6.57
CA HIS A 44 -6.16 20.70 -5.73
C HIS A 44 -4.66 20.44 -5.84
N TRP A 45 -3.84 21.48 -6.01
CA TRP A 45 -2.40 21.33 -5.82
C TRP A 45 -2.08 21.43 -4.33
N ASP A 46 -1.72 20.30 -3.73
CA ASP A 46 -1.33 20.26 -2.32
C ASP A 46 0.17 20.59 -2.19
N PRO A 47 0.52 21.75 -1.60
CA PRO A 47 1.92 22.16 -1.47
C PRO A 47 2.72 21.28 -0.51
N PHE A 48 2.07 20.63 0.46
CA PHE A 48 2.75 19.73 1.39
C PHE A 48 3.16 18.44 0.69
N LEU A 49 2.26 17.87 -0.12
CA LEU A 49 2.54 16.65 -0.88
C LEU A 49 3.32 16.90 -2.18
N HIS A 50 3.43 18.16 -2.60
CA HIS A 50 3.92 18.53 -3.94
C HIS A 50 3.22 17.71 -5.05
N ALA A 51 1.90 17.54 -4.92
CA ALA A 51 1.11 16.69 -5.79
C ALA A 51 -0.30 17.24 -6.02
N TRP A 52 -0.90 16.81 -7.14
CA TRP A 52 -2.31 17.06 -7.41
C TRP A 52 -3.18 16.05 -6.65
N VAL A 53 -4.09 16.56 -5.82
CA VAL A 53 -5.09 15.81 -5.06
C VAL A 53 -6.43 15.90 -5.77
N VAL A 54 -6.95 14.75 -6.19
CA VAL A 54 -8.21 14.64 -6.94
C VAL A 54 -9.25 13.96 -6.07
N THR A 55 -10.41 14.60 -5.86
CA THR A 55 -11.36 14.15 -4.81
C THR A 55 -12.79 13.90 -5.28
N ARG A 56 -13.20 14.39 -6.45
CA ARG A 56 -14.51 14.05 -7.03
C ARG A 56 -14.44 12.68 -7.70
N TYR A 57 -15.48 11.87 -7.49
CA TYR A 57 -15.56 10.50 -8.00
C TYR A 57 -15.22 10.41 -9.50
N GLN A 58 -15.86 11.24 -10.33
CA GLN A 58 -15.67 11.19 -11.78
C GLN A 58 -14.23 11.54 -12.20
N ASP A 59 -13.60 12.48 -11.49
CA ASP A 59 -12.23 12.90 -11.76
C ASP A 59 -11.25 11.79 -11.33
N VAL A 60 -11.47 11.17 -10.17
CA VAL A 60 -10.68 10.02 -9.70
C VAL A 60 -10.76 8.85 -10.68
N VAL A 61 -11.96 8.48 -11.11
CA VAL A 61 -12.15 7.41 -12.13
C VAL A 61 -11.42 7.75 -13.43
N THR A 62 -11.46 9.03 -13.85
CA THR A 62 -10.72 9.48 -15.04
C THR A 62 -9.21 9.32 -14.86
N VAL A 63 -8.67 9.68 -13.70
CA VAL A 63 -7.24 9.50 -13.38
C VAL A 63 -6.87 8.02 -13.44
N LEU A 64 -7.62 7.16 -12.75
CA LEU A 64 -7.35 5.72 -12.67
C LEU A 64 -7.37 5.01 -14.03
N HIS A 65 -8.11 5.53 -15.02
CA HIS A 65 -8.22 4.92 -16.34
C HIS A 65 -7.33 5.53 -17.42
N ARG A 66 -6.92 6.81 -17.30
CA ARG A 66 -6.27 7.54 -18.40
C ARG A 66 -4.81 7.90 -18.14
N TYR A 67 -4.37 7.87 -16.89
CA TYR A 67 -3.02 8.31 -16.52
C TYR A 67 -2.13 7.11 -16.20
N SER A 68 -0.84 7.31 -16.43
CA SER A 68 0.20 6.31 -16.18
C SER A 68 0.30 5.95 -14.70
N ALA A 69 0.50 4.66 -14.42
CA ALA A 69 0.88 4.18 -13.09
C ALA A 69 2.41 4.26 -12.86
N GLU A 70 3.19 4.53 -13.90
CA GLU A 70 4.65 4.66 -13.85
C GLU A 70 5.05 6.01 -13.21
N ARG A 71 5.04 6.03 -11.89
CA ARG A 71 5.32 7.22 -11.06
C ARG A 71 6.48 7.03 -10.07
N THR A 72 7.21 5.92 -10.20
CA THR A 72 8.33 5.58 -9.31
C THR A 72 9.64 5.92 -10.01
N PRO A 73 10.54 6.69 -9.36
CA PRO A 73 11.84 7.00 -9.95
C PRO A 73 12.72 5.75 -10.08
N THR A 74 13.48 5.66 -11.17
CA THR A 74 14.48 4.59 -11.35
C THR A 74 15.67 4.79 -10.40
N PRO A 75 16.47 3.75 -10.13
CA PRO A 75 17.70 3.88 -9.37
C PRO A 75 18.65 4.96 -9.93
N GLU A 76 18.74 5.07 -11.26
CA GLU A 76 19.56 6.09 -11.92
C GLU A 76 19.03 7.50 -11.64
N GLN A 77 17.71 7.69 -11.71
CA GLN A 77 17.06 8.96 -11.39
C GLN A 77 17.27 9.34 -9.91
N LEU A 78 17.11 8.40 -8.98
CA LEU A 78 17.39 8.64 -7.56
C LEU A 78 18.86 9.01 -7.32
N THR A 79 19.78 8.33 -8.00
CA THR A 79 21.22 8.64 -7.91
C THR A 79 21.51 10.06 -8.40
N GLN A 80 20.90 10.50 -9.51
CA GLN A 80 21.02 11.87 -10.02
C GLN A 80 20.43 12.91 -9.06
N MET A 81 19.42 12.53 -8.28
CA MET A 81 18.82 13.36 -7.22
C MET A 81 19.61 13.34 -5.91
N GLY A 82 20.74 12.62 -5.83
CA GLY A 82 21.52 12.47 -4.60
C GLY A 82 20.93 11.49 -3.58
N LEU A 83 19.93 10.69 -3.97
CA LEU A 83 19.20 9.73 -3.15
C LEU A 83 19.63 8.27 -3.44
N GLY A 84 20.91 8.07 -3.76
CA GLY A 84 21.43 6.75 -4.18
C GLY A 84 21.35 5.65 -3.12
N SER A 85 21.22 6.00 -1.83
CA SER A 85 21.00 5.04 -0.74
C SER A 85 19.69 4.26 -0.90
N MET A 86 18.71 4.84 -1.59
CA MET A 86 17.39 4.25 -1.83
C MET A 86 17.33 3.37 -3.08
N ASN A 87 18.45 3.18 -3.80
CA ASN A 87 18.51 2.33 -4.98
C ASN A 87 18.00 0.89 -4.76
N PRO A 88 18.33 0.20 -3.65
CA PRO A 88 17.81 -1.15 -3.40
C PRO A 88 16.28 -1.20 -3.34
N ILE A 89 15.67 -0.15 -2.77
CA ILE A 89 14.22 0.01 -2.69
C ILE A 89 13.63 0.23 -4.10
N ALA A 90 14.20 1.17 -4.85
CA ALA A 90 13.75 1.46 -6.22
C ALA A 90 13.83 0.24 -7.14
N GLN A 91 14.88 -0.58 -7.01
CA GLN A 91 15.05 -1.81 -7.79
C GLN A 91 13.90 -2.81 -7.62
N VAL A 92 13.26 -2.84 -6.45
CA VAL A 92 12.07 -3.66 -6.18
C VAL A 92 10.82 -2.96 -6.69
N MET A 93 10.68 -1.67 -6.38
CA MET A 93 9.50 -0.87 -6.72
C MET A 93 9.22 -0.79 -8.21
N VAL A 94 10.23 -0.52 -9.04
CA VAL A 94 10.07 -0.42 -10.50
C VAL A 94 9.67 -1.72 -11.17
N LYS A 95 9.67 -2.85 -10.44
CA LYS A 95 9.23 -4.16 -10.94
C LYS A 95 7.84 -4.57 -10.46
N GLN A 96 7.26 -3.82 -9.53
CA GLN A 96 5.93 -4.10 -8.99
C GLN A 96 4.87 -3.76 -10.03
N MET A 97 3.92 -4.67 -10.24
CA MET A 97 2.79 -4.45 -11.16
C MET A 97 2.02 -3.17 -10.85
N LEU A 98 1.98 -2.74 -9.58
CA LEU A 98 1.33 -1.49 -9.14
C LEU A 98 1.87 -0.22 -9.83
N PHE A 99 3.11 -0.23 -10.30
CA PHE A 99 3.80 0.94 -10.89
C PHE A 99 4.13 0.78 -12.37
N LEU A 100 3.43 -0.13 -13.05
CA LEU A 100 3.69 -0.42 -14.46
C LEU A 100 2.47 -0.09 -15.30
N ASP A 101 2.73 0.39 -16.51
CA ASP A 101 1.74 0.46 -17.58
C ASP A 101 1.79 -0.80 -18.48
N PRO A 102 0.76 -1.03 -19.31
CA PRO A 102 0.85 -1.99 -20.41
C PRO A 102 2.06 -1.70 -21.32
N PRO A 103 2.75 -2.72 -21.86
CA PRO A 103 2.40 -4.16 -21.81
C PRO A 103 2.96 -4.90 -20.58
N ALA A 104 3.90 -4.31 -19.83
CA ALA A 104 4.55 -4.97 -18.71
C ALA A 104 3.55 -5.32 -17.59
N HIS A 105 2.66 -4.37 -17.26
CA HIS A 105 1.53 -4.61 -16.36
C HIS A 105 0.67 -5.79 -16.81
N THR A 106 0.24 -5.80 -18.07
CA THR A 106 -0.64 -6.85 -18.61
C THR A 106 -0.02 -8.24 -18.47
N ARG A 107 1.29 -8.36 -18.72
CA ARG A 107 2.03 -9.62 -18.56
C ARG A 107 2.10 -10.09 -17.10
N LEU A 108 2.36 -9.20 -16.14
CA LEU A 108 2.38 -9.58 -14.72
C LEU A 108 0.98 -9.87 -14.19
N ARG A 109 -0.01 -9.06 -14.60
CA ARG A 109 -1.41 -9.23 -14.20
C ARG A 109 -1.96 -10.56 -14.67
N SER A 110 -1.63 -11.01 -15.89
CA SER A 110 -2.09 -12.31 -16.39
C SER A 110 -1.56 -13.47 -15.55
N LEU A 111 -0.32 -13.41 -15.09
CA LEU A 111 0.26 -14.42 -14.18
C LEU A 111 -0.43 -14.40 -12.81
N ALA A 112 -0.60 -13.22 -12.22
CA ALA A 112 -1.25 -13.09 -10.91
C ALA A 112 -2.74 -13.50 -10.94
N SER A 113 -3.46 -13.21 -12.04
CA SER A 113 -4.89 -13.52 -12.19
C SER A 113 -5.22 -15.01 -12.04
N TYR A 114 -4.29 -15.92 -12.34
CA TYR A 114 -4.52 -17.36 -12.18
C TYR A 114 -4.80 -17.78 -10.73
N ALA A 115 -4.28 -17.04 -9.75
CA ALA A 115 -4.54 -17.28 -8.34
C ALA A 115 -5.95 -16.82 -7.89
N PHE A 116 -6.61 -15.97 -8.68
CA PHE A 116 -7.87 -15.32 -8.33
C PHE A 116 -9.03 -15.66 -9.28
N THR A 117 -9.00 -16.85 -9.91
CA THR A 117 -10.15 -17.31 -10.70
C THR A 117 -11.35 -17.61 -9.80
N PRO A 118 -12.60 -17.57 -10.30
CA PRO A 118 -13.79 -17.88 -9.50
C PRO A 118 -13.70 -19.23 -8.75
N GLN A 119 -13.13 -20.26 -9.40
CA GLN A 119 -12.91 -21.56 -8.78
C GLN A 119 -11.91 -21.49 -7.62
N ARG A 120 -10.79 -20.76 -7.78
CA ARG A 120 -9.80 -20.56 -6.70
C ARG A 120 -10.37 -19.75 -5.55
N VAL A 121 -11.17 -18.73 -5.84
CA VAL A 121 -11.88 -17.93 -4.84
C VAL A 121 -12.85 -18.80 -4.02
N GLU A 122 -13.53 -19.76 -4.65
CA GLU A 122 -14.44 -20.65 -3.91
C GLU A 122 -13.69 -21.63 -2.99
N VAL A 123 -12.52 -22.13 -3.42
CA VAL A 123 -11.63 -22.90 -2.54
C VAL A 123 -11.14 -22.04 -1.37
N LEU A 124 -10.70 -20.81 -1.64
CA LEU A 124 -10.29 -19.85 -0.60
C LEU A 124 -11.43 -19.55 0.39
N ARG A 125 -12.69 -19.51 -0.05
CA ARG A 125 -13.84 -19.32 0.84
C ARG A 125 -13.91 -20.39 1.93
N GLY A 126 -13.67 -21.65 1.55
CA GLY A 126 -13.64 -22.78 2.50
C GLY A 126 -12.55 -22.57 3.55
N HIS A 127 -11.32 -22.31 3.10
CA HIS A 127 -10.18 -22.10 3.98
C HIS A 127 -10.32 -20.86 4.88
N ILE A 128 -10.79 -19.74 4.34
CA ILE A 128 -11.07 -18.53 5.14
C ILE A 128 -12.07 -18.84 6.26
N ARG A 129 -13.09 -19.65 5.99
CA ARG A 129 -14.05 -20.09 7.02
C ARG A 129 -13.39 -20.95 8.10
N GLU A 130 -12.53 -21.89 7.70
CA GLU A 130 -11.78 -22.74 8.63
C GLU A 130 -10.84 -21.93 9.53
N ILE A 131 -10.09 -20.98 8.96
CA ILE A 131 -9.21 -20.08 9.70
C ILE A 131 -10.03 -19.20 10.65
N THR A 132 -11.13 -18.63 10.16
CA THR A 132 -12.03 -17.80 10.98
C THR A 132 -12.58 -18.57 12.17
N ASN A 133 -13.09 -19.79 11.96
CA ASN A 133 -13.62 -20.61 13.05
C ASN A 133 -12.55 -20.91 14.10
N ARG A 134 -11.34 -21.28 13.67
CA ARG A 134 -10.22 -21.56 14.57
C ARG A 134 -9.86 -20.35 15.44
N LEU A 135 -9.74 -19.17 14.82
CA LEU A 135 -9.45 -17.92 15.54
C LEU A 135 -10.55 -17.59 16.56
N LEU A 136 -11.82 -17.86 16.24
CA LEU A 136 -12.93 -17.69 17.16
C LEU A 136 -12.94 -18.73 18.30
N ASP A 137 -12.62 -19.98 17.99
CA ASP A 137 -12.55 -21.07 18.98
C ASP A 137 -11.46 -20.81 20.03
N ASP A 138 -10.32 -20.24 19.63
CA ASP A 138 -9.18 -19.92 20.50
C ASP A 138 -9.55 -18.89 21.61
N VAL A 139 -10.49 -17.99 21.33
CA VAL A 139 -10.94 -16.95 22.27
C VAL A 139 -12.28 -17.25 22.91
N LEU A 140 -12.99 -18.29 22.45
CA LEU A 140 -14.36 -18.59 22.88
C LEU A 140 -14.48 -18.79 24.40
N SER A 141 -13.53 -19.51 24.98
CA SER A 141 -13.50 -19.78 26.43
C SER A 141 -13.27 -18.54 27.30
N GLN A 142 -12.74 -17.46 26.71
CA GLN A 142 -12.44 -16.21 27.41
C GLN A 142 -13.69 -15.34 27.61
N GLY A 143 -14.78 -15.59 26.87
CA GLY A 143 -16.03 -14.83 26.94
C GLY A 143 -15.93 -13.38 26.46
N ARG A 144 -14.78 -12.97 25.93
CA ARG A 144 -14.48 -11.65 25.37
C ARG A 144 -13.42 -11.79 24.28
N MET A 145 -13.38 -10.85 23.34
CA MET A 145 -12.37 -10.79 22.27
C MET A 145 -12.07 -9.34 21.88
N ASP A 146 -10.87 -9.10 21.38
CA ASP A 146 -10.51 -7.94 20.57
C ASP A 146 -10.64 -8.34 19.10
N VAL A 147 -11.65 -7.80 18.41
CA VAL A 147 -11.93 -8.14 17.00
C VAL A 147 -10.76 -7.83 16.07
N ILE A 148 -9.90 -6.86 16.41
CA ILE A 148 -8.71 -6.55 15.62
C ILE A 148 -7.63 -7.58 15.89
N ALA A 149 -7.16 -7.67 17.14
CA ALA A 149 -6.01 -8.50 17.49
C ALA A 149 -6.30 -9.99 17.32
N ASP A 150 -7.51 -10.44 17.65
CA ASP A 150 -7.85 -11.87 17.69
C ASP A 150 -8.41 -12.38 16.35
N LEU A 151 -8.86 -11.50 15.44
CA LEU A 151 -9.50 -11.92 14.18
C LEU A 151 -9.03 -11.14 12.95
N ALA A 152 -9.28 -9.83 12.89
CA ALA A 152 -9.12 -9.05 11.66
C ALA A 152 -7.65 -8.87 11.25
N GLU A 153 -6.73 -8.90 12.21
CA GLU A 153 -5.30 -8.87 11.97
C GLU A 153 -4.73 -10.23 11.51
N PRO A 154 -4.89 -11.33 12.26
CA PRO A 154 -4.28 -12.62 11.89
C PRO A 154 -4.89 -13.24 10.62
N LEU A 155 -6.21 -13.13 10.42
CA LEU A 155 -6.90 -13.78 9.30
C LEU A 155 -6.30 -13.44 7.91
N PRO A 156 -6.19 -12.17 7.48
CA PRO A 156 -5.61 -11.85 6.18
C PRO A 156 -4.13 -12.21 6.09
N CYS A 157 -3.39 -12.19 7.20
CA CYS A 157 -1.97 -12.56 7.21
C CYS A 157 -1.78 -14.05 6.92
N ILE A 158 -2.56 -14.91 7.59
CA ILE A 158 -2.57 -16.36 7.39
C ILE A 158 -2.96 -16.70 5.96
N VAL A 159 -4.08 -16.14 5.48
CA VAL A 159 -4.57 -16.37 4.10
C VAL A 159 -3.51 -15.93 3.08
N THR A 160 -2.85 -14.79 3.31
CA THR A 160 -1.80 -14.29 2.40
C THR A 160 -0.59 -15.23 2.36
N ALA A 161 -0.14 -15.76 3.50
CA ALA A 161 0.96 -16.72 3.57
C ALA A 161 0.65 -17.99 2.74
N GLU A 162 -0.56 -18.54 2.88
CA GLU A 162 -1.03 -19.69 2.09
C GLU A 162 -1.07 -19.36 0.59
N MET A 163 -1.59 -18.19 0.21
CA MET A 163 -1.64 -17.76 -1.18
C MET A 163 -0.26 -17.56 -1.82
N LEU A 164 0.73 -17.17 -1.01
CA LEU A 164 2.13 -17.04 -1.45
C LEU A 164 2.85 -18.40 -1.50
N GLY A 165 2.25 -19.46 -0.97
CA GLY A 165 2.84 -20.80 -0.92
C GLY A 165 3.99 -20.92 0.08
N VAL A 166 3.98 -20.10 1.14
CA VAL A 166 5.01 -20.09 2.17
C VAL A 166 4.45 -20.61 3.51
N PRO A 167 5.30 -21.03 4.47
CA PRO A 167 4.83 -21.50 5.78
C PRO A 167 3.91 -20.49 6.45
N VAL A 168 2.78 -20.98 6.99
CA VAL A 168 1.77 -20.14 7.64
C VAL A 168 2.32 -19.47 8.90
N GLU A 169 3.27 -20.11 9.56
CA GLU A 169 3.94 -19.62 10.76
C GLU A 169 4.68 -18.30 10.52
N ASP A 170 5.08 -18.04 9.26
CA ASP A 170 5.80 -16.83 8.87
C ASP A 170 4.89 -15.61 8.65
N HIS A 171 3.57 -15.74 8.81
CA HIS A 171 2.59 -14.67 8.54
C HIS A 171 2.86 -13.37 9.32
N GLN A 172 3.37 -13.46 10.57
CA GLN A 172 3.76 -12.29 11.37
C GLN A 172 4.94 -11.54 10.75
N GLN A 173 5.93 -12.28 10.24
CA GLN A 173 7.09 -11.70 9.59
C GLN A 173 6.71 -11.03 8.25
N LEU A 174 5.85 -11.69 7.47
CA LEU A 174 5.29 -11.12 6.24
C LEU A 174 4.51 -9.82 6.52
N LYS A 175 3.71 -9.80 7.58
CA LYS A 175 2.98 -8.60 8.03
C LYS A 175 3.95 -7.47 8.37
N ALA A 176 5.00 -7.75 9.15
CA ALA A 176 5.99 -6.75 9.52
C ALA A 176 6.69 -6.13 8.30
N TRP A 177 7.13 -6.96 7.34
CA TRP A 177 7.69 -6.45 6.09
C TRP A 177 6.67 -5.66 5.27
N SER A 178 5.41 -6.09 5.23
CA SER A 178 4.33 -5.38 4.53
C SER A 178 4.03 -4.01 5.14
N GLN A 179 4.06 -3.89 6.47
CA GLN A 179 3.89 -2.61 7.18
C GLN A 179 5.04 -1.65 6.86
N ASP A 180 6.28 -2.12 6.95
CA ASP A 180 7.46 -1.32 6.60
C ASP A 180 7.40 -0.85 5.14
N PHE A 181 6.95 -1.72 4.23
CA PHE A 181 6.79 -1.37 2.82
C PHE A 181 5.62 -0.40 2.56
N ALA A 182 4.52 -0.49 3.33
CA ALA A 182 3.37 0.40 3.18
C ALA A 182 3.71 1.87 3.51
N GLU A 183 4.64 2.09 4.44
CA GLU A 183 5.13 3.42 4.80
C GLU A 183 5.80 4.14 3.62
N MET A 184 6.44 3.38 2.73
CA MET A 184 7.03 3.90 1.51
C MET A 184 5.97 4.37 0.49
N LEU A 185 4.80 3.72 0.45
CA LEU A 185 3.73 4.05 -0.50
C LEU A 185 2.98 5.34 -0.13
N GLY A 186 2.82 5.58 1.17
CA GLY A 186 2.04 6.71 1.69
C GLY A 186 2.85 7.94 2.06
N ASN A 187 4.12 7.80 2.44
CA ASN A 187 4.82 8.82 3.25
C ASN A 187 6.31 9.00 2.92
N PHE A 188 6.77 8.68 1.70
CA PHE A 188 8.20 8.77 1.34
C PHE A 188 8.86 10.13 1.67
N GLN A 189 8.10 11.22 1.69
CA GLN A 189 8.61 12.56 2.00
C GLN A 189 8.76 12.87 3.50
N HIS A 190 8.26 12.03 4.42
CA HIS A 190 8.00 12.47 5.81
C HIS A 190 8.58 11.61 6.93
N ASN A 191 9.43 10.62 6.64
CA ASN A 191 10.08 9.83 7.71
C ASN A 191 11.49 9.31 7.36
N PRO A 192 12.51 10.20 7.30
CA PRO A 192 13.87 9.82 6.90
C PRO A 192 14.51 8.78 7.84
N ASP A 193 14.15 8.79 9.13
CA ASP A 193 14.72 7.87 10.13
C ASP A 193 14.30 6.41 9.92
N ARG A 194 13.32 6.14 9.04
CA ARG A 194 12.82 4.79 8.76
C ARG A 194 13.47 4.14 7.55
N GLU A 195 14.24 4.87 6.75
CA GLU A 195 14.95 4.33 5.59
C GLU A 195 15.77 3.07 5.92
N PRO A 196 16.58 3.02 7.00
CA PRO A 196 17.38 1.83 7.31
C PRO A 196 16.52 0.59 7.60
N ARG A 197 15.37 0.77 8.25
CA ARG A 197 14.44 -0.31 8.56
C ARG A 197 13.77 -0.84 7.29
N ILE A 198 13.30 0.06 6.42
CA ILE A 198 12.69 -0.32 5.14
C ILE A 198 13.71 -1.05 4.25
N LEU A 199 14.95 -0.56 4.18
CA LEU A 199 16.03 -1.23 3.44
C LEU A 199 16.27 -2.65 3.94
N LYS A 200 16.35 -2.83 5.27
CA LYS A 200 16.50 -4.15 5.89
C LYS A 200 15.33 -5.07 5.52
N SER A 201 14.09 -4.61 5.68
CA SER A 201 12.89 -5.39 5.35
C SER A 201 12.82 -5.77 3.87
N VAL A 202 13.19 -4.86 2.95
CA VAL A 202 13.28 -5.17 1.52
C VAL A 202 14.34 -6.24 1.23
N GLN A 203 15.50 -6.18 1.88
CA GLN A 203 16.57 -7.17 1.71
C GLN A 203 16.15 -8.55 2.24
N GLU A 204 15.62 -8.61 3.46
CA GLU A 204 15.18 -9.85 4.11
C GLU A 204 14.02 -10.49 3.33
N MET A 205 12.99 -9.73 2.98
CA MET A 205 11.86 -10.20 2.19
C MET A 205 12.33 -10.73 0.82
N THR A 206 13.24 -10.02 0.15
CA THR A 206 13.78 -10.48 -1.15
C THR A 206 14.58 -11.77 -1.00
N ALA A 207 15.40 -11.91 0.04
CA ALA A 207 16.18 -13.11 0.30
C ALA A 207 15.26 -14.30 0.61
N TYR A 208 14.25 -14.09 1.45
CA TYR A 208 13.26 -15.08 1.84
C TYR A 208 12.51 -15.65 0.62
N PHE A 209 11.89 -14.80 -0.20
CA PHE A 209 11.16 -15.28 -1.38
C PHE A 209 12.07 -15.93 -2.43
N ARG A 210 13.33 -15.48 -2.56
CA ARG A 210 14.30 -16.15 -3.43
C ARG A 210 14.64 -17.56 -2.94
N ALA A 211 14.70 -17.78 -1.63
CA ALA A 211 14.89 -19.10 -1.05
C ALA A 211 13.65 -19.97 -1.28
N ALA A 212 12.46 -19.48 -0.92
CA ALA A 212 11.20 -20.20 -1.13
C ALA A 212 10.98 -20.62 -2.59
N MET A 213 11.30 -19.74 -3.55
CA MET A 213 11.23 -20.05 -4.99
C MET A 213 12.22 -21.13 -5.44
N ARG A 214 13.35 -21.32 -4.76
CA ARG A 214 14.29 -22.42 -5.06
C ARG A 214 13.75 -23.75 -4.55
N ASP A 215 13.17 -23.74 -3.35
CA ASP A 215 12.62 -24.94 -2.73
C ASP A 215 11.37 -25.46 -3.46
N GLN A 216 10.56 -24.56 -4.02
CA GLN A 216 9.40 -24.92 -4.86
C GLN A 216 9.74 -25.33 -6.31
N ARG A 217 11.00 -25.22 -6.75
CA ARG A 217 11.45 -25.60 -8.11
C ARG A 217 11.93 -27.06 -8.22
N LEU A 218 11.73 -27.86 -7.17
CA LEU A 218 11.90 -29.31 -7.17
C LEU A 218 10.57 -30.01 -7.48
#